data_AF-A0AAV0JJG1-F1
#
_entry.id   AF-A0AAV0JJG1-F1
#
_cell.length_a   1.000
_cell.length_b   1.000
_cell.length_c   1.000
_cell.angle_alpha   90.00
_cell.angle_beta   90.00
_cell.angle_gamma   90.00
#
_symmetry.space_group_name_H-M   'P 1'
#
loop_
_entity.id
_entity.type
_entity.pdbx_description
1 polymer ?
#
loop_
_entity_poly.entity_id
_entity_poly.type
_entity_poly.pdbx_seq_one_letter_code
_entity_poly.pdbx_strand_id
1 'polypeptide(L)'
;MDDIVSHKFEQERGHVISSVEVYTNQHGVSTEEAVEALNEMVEEDWKGINEDCINSPNFISKDVLSMLICWAREGDESALQGLR
;
A
#
# COMPACT_ATOMS: atom_id res chain seq x y z
N MET A 1 1.76 -1.54 -0.07
CA MET A 1 3.13 -1.00 0.10
C MET A 1 4.18 -1.74 -0.75
N ASP A 2 3.86 -2.92 -1.28
CA ASP A 2 4.75 -3.77 -2.09
C ASP A 2 5.53 -3.01 -3.16
N ASP A 3 4.86 -2.27 -4.05
CA ASP A 3 5.51 -1.52 -5.14
C ASP A 3 6.55 -0.48 -4.68
N ILE A 4 6.40 0.10 -3.48
CA ILE A 4 7.36 1.07 -2.94
C ILE A 4 8.65 0.34 -2.55
N VAL A 5 8.52 -0.86 -2.00
CA VAL A 5 9.64 -1.67 -1.48
C VAL A 5 10.33 -2.44 -2.59
N SER A 6 9.56 -2.97 -3.54
CA SER A 6 10.08 -3.65 -4.71
C SER A 6 10.53 -2.68 -5.82
N HIS A 7 10.27 -1.37 -5.70
CA HIS A 7 10.49 -0.38 -6.76
C HIS A 7 11.83 -0.53 -7.48
N LYS A 8 12.93 -0.55 -6.71
CA LYS A 8 14.29 -0.65 -7.28
C LYS A 8 14.52 -1.98 -8.02
N PHE A 9 14.00 -3.07 -7.47
CA PHE A 9 14.15 -4.40 -8.05
C PHE A 9 13.28 -4.60 -9.30
N GLU A 10 12.11 -3.98 -9.35
CA GLU A 10 11.22 -3.98 -10.52
C GLU A 10 11.82 -3.22 -11.70
N GLN A 11 12.45 -2.08 -11.42
CA GLN A 11 13.20 -1.30 -12.41
C GLN A 11 14.38 -2.10 -12.98
N GLU A 12 15.14 -2.81 -12.15
CA GLU A 12 16.26 -3.66 -12.60
C GLU A 12 15.79 -4.78 -13.54
N ARG A 13 14.55 -5.24 -13.41
CA ARG A 13 13.95 -6.25 -14.29
C ARG A 13 13.40 -5.67 -15.60
N GLY A 14 13.28 -4.35 -15.71
CA GLY A 14 12.97 -3.61 -16.94
C GLY A 14 11.61 -3.88 -17.59
N HIS A 15 10.71 -4.61 -16.91
CA HIS A 15 9.45 -5.08 -17.49
C HIS A 15 8.21 -4.66 -16.70
N VAL A 16 8.36 -4.14 -15.47
CA VAL A 16 7.27 -3.72 -14.61
C VAL A 16 7.49 -2.26 -14.25
N ILE A 17 6.56 -1.39 -14.66
CA ILE A 17 6.52 0.01 -14.24
C ILE A 17 5.84 0.03 -12.87
N SER A 18 6.54 0.49 -11.84
CA SER A 18 5.95 0.53 -10.50
C SER A 18 5.03 1.74 -10.32
N SER A 19 4.14 1.69 -9.33
CA SER A 19 3.28 2.84 -8.98
C SER A 19 4.06 4.13 -8.67
N VAL A 20 5.29 4.02 -8.13
CA VAL A 20 6.19 5.18 -7.92
C VAL A 20 6.56 5.85 -9.24
N GLU A 21 6.91 5.09 -10.27
CA GLU A 21 7.23 5.61 -11.61
C GLU A 21 6.02 6.23 -12.29
N VAL A 22 4.86 5.59 -12.18
CA VAL A 22 3.61 6.14 -12.71
C VAL A 22 3.32 7.48 -12.06
N TYR A 23 3.42 7.57 -10.74
CA TYR A 23 3.16 8.79 -9.98
C TYR A 23 4.16 9.90 -10.32
N THR A 24 5.46 9.61 -10.31
CA THR A 24 6.52 10.55 -10.72
C THR A 24 6.26 11.10 -12.12
N ASN A 25 5.95 10.24 -13.10
CA ASN A 25 5.71 10.68 -14.48
C ASN A 25 4.41 11.48 -14.63
N GLN A 26 3.36 11.10 -13.92
CA GLN A 26 2.06 11.78 -13.99
C GLN A 26 2.10 13.17 -13.35
N HIS A 27 2.85 13.34 -12.26
CA HIS A 27 2.87 14.56 -11.46
C HIS A 27 4.15 15.41 -11.65
N GLY A 28 5.17 14.88 -12.33
CA GLY A 28 6.44 15.57 -12.58
C GLY A 28 7.26 15.84 -11.31
N VAL A 29 7.09 14.99 -10.29
CA VAL A 29 7.72 15.12 -8.96
C VAL A 29 8.95 14.23 -8.83
N SER A 30 9.74 14.43 -7.78
CA SER A 30 10.83 13.50 -7.45
C SER A 30 10.29 12.12 -7.01
N THR A 31 11.16 11.11 -7.03
CA THR A 31 10.83 9.76 -6.55
C THR A 31 10.54 9.79 -5.05
N GLU A 32 11.28 10.59 -4.28
CA GLU A 32 11.06 10.76 -2.84
C GLU A 32 9.69 11.35 -2.54
N GLU A 33 9.30 12.43 -3.25
CA GLU A 33 7.96 13.04 -3.13
C GLU A 33 6.84 12.07 -3.55
N ALA A 34 7.08 11.26 -4.59
CA ALA A 34 6.13 10.23 -5.01
C ALA A 34 5.95 9.15 -3.94
N VAL A 35 7.04 8.68 -3.33
CA VAL A 35 7.00 7.69 -2.24
C VAL A 35 6.29 8.25 -1.01
N GLU A 36 6.58 9.49 -0.62
CA GLU A 36 5.89 10.16 0.50
C GLU A 36 4.39 10.25 0.26
N ALA A 37 3.98 10.75 -0.91
CA ALA A 37 2.57 10.86 -1.28
C ALA A 37 1.86 9.49 -1.34
N LEU A 38 2.52 8.46 -1.89
CA LEU A 38 1.97 7.10 -1.92
C LEU A 38 1.79 6.52 -0.52
N ASN A 39 2.73 6.77 0.40
CA ASN A 39 2.59 6.34 1.79
C ASN A 39 1.44 7.09 2.50
N GLU A 40 1.31 8.40 2.30
CA GLU A 40 0.20 9.18 2.86
C GLU A 40 -1.16 8.66 2.38
N MET A 41 -1.30 8.34 1.09
CA MET A 41 -2.52 7.74 0.54
C MET A 41 -2.83 6.38 1.18
N VAL A 42 -1.82 5.51 1.35
CA VAL A 42 -1.99 4.23 2.03
C VAL A 42 -2.43 4.41 3.48
N GLU A 43 -1.84 5.36 4.21
CA GLU A 43 -2.23 5.65 5.59
C GLU A 43 -3.66 6.20 5.70
N GLU A 44 -4.08 7.05 4.77
CA GLU A 44 -5.43 7.59 4.70
C GLU A 44 -6.45 6.48 4.41
N ASP A 45 -6.19 5.66 3.38
CA ASP A 45 -7.03 4.52 3.02
C ASP A 45 -7.13 3.51 4.18
N TRP A 46 -6.03 3.29 4.90
CA TRP A 46 -6.02 2.41 6.07
C TRP A 46 -6.93 2.93 7.19
N LYS A 47 -6.99 4.24 7.42
CA LYS A 47 -7.94 4.83 8.38
C LYS A 47 -9.38 4.58 7.96
N GLY A 48 -9.69 4.72 6.67
CA GLY A 48 -11.01 4.43 6.10
C GLY A 48 -11.42 2.96 6.29
N ILE A 49 -10.54 2.02 5.95
CA ILE A 49 -10.79 0.57 6.14
C ILE A 49 -11.08 0.24 7.61
N ASN A 50 -10.33 0.83 8.55
CA ASN A 50 -10.55 0.61 9.98
C ASN A 50 -11.92 1.14 10.44
N GLU A 51 -12.32 2.33 9.98
CA GLU A 51 -13.63 2.91 10.28
C GLU A 51 -14.77 2.07 9.70
N ASP A 52 -14.65 1.66 8.43
CA ASP A 52 -15.62 0.81 7.76
C ASP A 52 -15.76 -0.56 8.44
N CYS A 53 -14.66 -1.13 8.93
CA CYS A 53 -14.72 -2.40 9.67
C CYS A 53 -15.46 -2.26 11.00
N ILE A 54 -15.28 -1.15 11.72
CA ILE A 54 -15.99 -0.86 12.97
C ILE A 54 -17.49 -0.64 12.70
N ASN A 55 -17.81 0.11 11.64
CA ASN A 55 -19.17 0.47 11.26
C ASN A 55 -19.84 -0.58 10.36
N SER A 56 -19.14 -1.67 10.05
CA SER A 56 -19.59 -2.69 9.11
C SER A 56 -20.95 -3.26 9.55
N PRO A 57 -21.93 -3.35 8.64
CA PRO A 57 -23.23 -3.85 9.02
C PRO A 57 -23.15 -5.37 9.29
N ASN A 58 -24.03 -5.87 10.14
CA ASN A 58 -24.04 -7.27 10.63
C ASN A 58 -24.20 -8.36 9.54
N PHE A 59 -24.23 -8.02 8.25
CA PHE A 59 -24.27 -9.00 7.15
C PHE A 59 -22.91 -9.60 6.81
N ILE A 60 -21.79 -8.99 7.24
CA ILE A 60 -20.45 -9.59 7.15
C ILE A 60 -20.05 -10.11 8.53
N SER A 61 -19.62 -11.37 8.61
CA SER A 61 -19.06 -11.90 9.86
C SER A 61 -17.77 -11.17 10.21
N LYS A 62 -17.61 -10.82 11.49
CA LYS A 62 -16.38 -10.23 12.02
C LYS A 62 -15.15 -11.12 11.79
N ASP A 63 -15.34 -12.44 11.72
CA ASP A 63 -14.25 -13.38 11.45
C ASP A 63 -13.70 -13.22 10.03
N VAL A 64 -14.60 -12.96 9.06
CA VAL A 64 -14.21 -12.73 7.66
C VAL A 64 -13.48 -11.38 7.52
N LEU A 65 -13.98 -10.33 8.18
CA LEU A 65 -13.30 -9.04 8.23
C LEU A 65 -11.91 -9.15 8.89
N SER A 66 -11.81 -9.88 10.00
CA SER A 66 -10.54 -10.11 10.68
C SER A 66 -9.54 -10.83 9.78
N MET A 67 -9.97 -11.84 9.03
CA MET A 67 -9.10 -12.56 8.08
C MET A 67 -8.57 -11.63 6.98
N LEU A 68 -9.43 -10.80 6.38
CA LEU A 68 -9.04 -9.83 5.35
C LEU A 68 -8.03 -8.80 5.87
N ILE A 69 -8.27 -8.26 7.07
CA ILE A 69 -7.36 -7.30 7.73
C ILE A 69 -6.00 -7.94 8.02
N CYS A 70 -5.97 -9.20 8.47
CA CYS A 70 -4.71 -9.91 8.73
C CYS A 70 -3.84 -10.00 7.47
N TRP A 71 -4.42 -10.34 6.32
CA TRP A 71 -3.66 -10.41 5.06
C TRP A 71 -3.17 -9.04 4.59
N ALA A 72 -4.01 -7.99 4.71
CA ALA A 72 -3.58 -6.64 4.37
C ALA A 72 -2.40 -6.18 5.22
N ARG A 73 -2.40 -6.50 6.53
CA ARG A 73 -1.30 -6.19 7.46
C ARG A 73 -0.02 -6.96 7.15
N GLU A 74 -0.12 -8.24 6.78
CA GLU A 74 1.06 -9.04 6.43
C GLU A 74 1.80 -8.46 5.21
N GLY A 75 1.07 -7.89 4.24
CA GLY A 75 1.66 -7.14 3.12
C GLY A 75 2.43 -5.91 3.58
N ASP A 76 1.87 -5.11 4.50
CA ASP A 76 2.54 -3.91 5.02
C ASP A 76 3.76 -4.24 5.91
N GLU A 77 3.69 -5.26 6.76
CA GLU A 77 4.84 -5.66 7.59
C GLU A 77 6.00 -6.22 6.75
N SER A 78 5.68 -6.99 5.71
CA SER A 78 6.67 -7.52 4.76
C SER A 78 7.38 -6.38 4.01
N ALA A 79 6.63 -5.33 3.67
CA ALA A 79 7.18 -4.12 3.09
C ALA A 79 8.10 -3.35 4.06
N LEU A 80 7.70 -3.15 5.31
CA LEU A 80 8.53 -2.47 6.32
C LEU A 80 9.86 -3.20 6.62
N GLN A 81 9.89 -4.53 6.52
CA GLN A 81 11.11 -5.32 6.69
C GLN A 81 12.04 -5.23 5.47
N GLY A 82 11.53 -5.06 4.26
CA GLY A 82 12.34 -4.87 3.05
C GLY A 82 12.98 -3.48 2.91
N LEU A 83 12.55 -2.50 3.70
CA LEU A 83 13.12 -1.14 3.78
C LEU A 83 14.28 -1.00 4.79
N ARG A 84 14.57 -2.03 5.60
CA ARG A 84 15.72 -2.08 6.54
C ARG A 84 16.92 -2.80 5.94
#